data_AF-A0A6G6Y9Q8-F1
#
_entry.id   AF-A0A6G6Y9Q8-F1
#
_cell.length_a   1.000
_cell.length_b   1.000
_cell.length_c   1.000
_cell.angle_alpha   90.00
_cell.angle_beta   90.00
_cell.angle_gamma   90.00
#
_symmetry.space_group_name_H-M   'P 1'
#
loop_
_entity.id
_entity.type
_entity.pdbx_description
1 polymer ?
#
loop_
_entity_poly.entity_id
_entity_poly.type
_entity_poly.pdbx_seq_one_letter_code
_entity_poly.pdbx_strand_id
1 'polypeptide(L)'
;MVTERSASAIGALGRGSAWRFFLAALILSGFAGVKPRWRETLGPARTIHTRQVMLDADDPDRRRVGDLTYLGGVRLMSRDSAFGGFSDLVVRGDRFVLISDRGGVVRFRMGKDWRPRAVRFGDLEEGPGPGWSTLDRDSESLAFDPAGGNFWVGYERANQIWRYGSDLARATGHAAPPAMAEWSDNSGLESLTRLSDGSFLALSEWGSAAGPRLRDGIWFAGDPVDAPRRGFRFYYRPPSRYAATSLVELPDGDLLVLLRRLDPPLRFSTRIERIARSAIRKGAVVEGREVATLAAPLIHENFEGIAVSREGKDTILWIVSDDNLMLLQRSLLLKFRLEPNRAQQNGPRADASRRDAPGKE
;
A
#
# COMPACT_ATOMS: atom_id res chain seq x y z
N MET A 1 47.34 25.92 58.37
CA MET A 1 47.80 25.12 57.21
C MET A 1 46.77 24.01 57.04
N VAL A 2 45.70 24.26 56.27
CA VAL A 2 45.53 23.77 54.89
C VAL A 2 45.46 22.23 54.93
N THR A 3 44.34 21.53 54.65
CA THR A 3 43.52 21.61 53.43
C THR A 3 42.21 20.83 53.60
N GLU A 4 41.20 21.26 52.83
CA GLU A 4 39.93 20.61 52.55
C GLU A 4 40.06 19.14 52.11
N ARG A 5 39.07 18.31 52.49
CA ARG A 5 38.75 17.05 51.81
C ARG A 5 37.34 17.15 51.23
N SER A 6 37.30 17.54 49.96
CA SER A 6 36.13 17.47 49.09
C SER A 6 35.93 16.05 48.57
N ALA A 7 34.66 15.69 48.44
CA ALA A 7 34.15 14.41 47.98
C ALA A 7 34.62 14.05 46.56
N SER A 8 34.87 12.75 46.36
CA SER A 8 35.03 12.11 45.06
C SER A 8 33.92 11.09 44.83
N ALA A 9 33.70 10.83 43.54
CA ALA A 9 32.89 9.80 42.92
C ALA A 9 31.41 10.15 42.66
N ILE A 10 31.11 10.56 41.42
CA ILE A 10 30.49 9.67 40.41
C ILE A 10 30.71 10.33 39.04
N GLY A 11 31.59 9.71 38.25
CA GLY A 11 31.77 10.00 36.83
C GLY A 11 31.10 8.93 35.97
N ALA A 12 30.76 9.37 34.76
CA ALA A 12 30.45 8.56 33.57
C ALA A 12 29.04 7.92 33.46
N LEU A 13 28.05 8.73 33.07
CA LEU A 13 26.94 8.28 32.21
C LEU A 13 27.19 8.78 30.79
N GLY A 14 27.46 7.83 29.89
CA GLY A 14 27.82 8.06 28.50
C GLY A 14 26.71 8.73 27.69
N ARG A 15 27.12 9.63 26.80
CA ARG A 15 26.30 10.41 25.83
C ARG A 15 25.66 9.55 24.73
N GLY A 16 25.19 8.34 25.04
CA GLY A 16 24.71 7.36 24.05
C GLY A 16 23.20 7.11 24.04
N SER A 17 22.43 7.59 25.02
CA SER A 17 21.01 7.23 25.17
C SER A 17 20.00 8.34 24.82
N ALA A 18 20.42 9.61 24.73
CA ALA A 18 19.50 10.73 24.53
C ALA A 18 19.01 10.89 23.06
N TRP A 19 19.78 10.41 22.07
CA TRP A 19 19.42 10.58 20.65
C TRP A 19 18.43 9.53 20.13
N ARG A 20 18.34 8.36 20.79
CA ARG A 20 17.44 7.26 20.38
C ARG A 20 15.98 7.50 20.76
N PHE A 21 15.71 8.35 21.76
CA PHE A 21 14.34 8.69 22.17
C PHE A 21 13.77 9.91 21.41
N PHE A 22 14.62 10.79 20.88
CA PHE A 22 14.15 11.97 20.13
C PHE A 22 13.68 11.68 18.69
N LEU A 23 14.13 10.57 18.06
CA LEU A 23 13.65 10.19 16.71
C LEU A 23 12.39 9.33 16.72
N ALA A 24 12.16 8.53 17.77
CA ALA A 24 10.90 7.79 17.92
C ALA A 24 9.73 8.74 18.20
N ALA A 25 10.00 9.83 18.92
CA ALA A 25 8.99 10.84 19.21
C ALA A 25 8.64 11.72 18.01
N LEU A 26 9.50 11.90 16.99
CA LEU A 26 9.20 12.77 15.83
C LEU A 26 8.61 12.04 14.60
N ILE A 27 8.64 10.71 14.62
CA ILE A 27 7.97 9.84 13.64
C ILE A 27 6.64 9.32 14.21
N LEU A 28 6.42 9.50 15.53
CA LEU A 28 5.13 9.41 16.22
C LEU A 28 4.64 10.78 16.79
N SER A 29 5.20 11.93 16.39
CA SER A 29 4.80 13.26 16.89
C SER A 29 3.56 13.79 16.19
N GLY A 30 2.47 13.07 16.34
CA GLY A 30 1.17 13.71 16.48
C GLY A 30 1.01 14.42 17.83
N PHE A 31 2.06 14.99 18.46
CA PHE A 31 1.97 15.79 19.68
C PHE A 31 3.16 16.77 19.85
N ALA A 32 3.05 17.94 19.22
CA ALA A 32 3.54 19.21 19.77
C ALA A 32 2.50 20.28 19.42
N GLY A 33 1.49 20.39 20.27
CA GLY A 33 0.31 21.24 20.11
C GLY A 33 -0.95 20.40 19.97
N VAL A 34 -1.78 20.36 21.02
CA VAL A 34 -3.18 19.92 20.95
C VAL A 34 -3.92 20.94 20.08
N LYS A 35 -3.71 20.87 18.77
CA LYS A 35 -4.68 21.36 17.81
C LYS A 35 -5.75 20.28 17.74
N PRO A 36 -7.03 20.62 17.86
CA PRO A 36 -8.08 19.66 17.57
C PRO A 36 -7.81 19.04 16.19
N ARG A 37 -7.84 17.70 16.11
CA ARG A 37 -7.62 16.90 14.88
C ARG A 37 -8.83 17.03 13.93
N TRP A 38 -9.28 18.27 13.71
CA TRP A 38 -10.37 18.55 12.79
C TRP A 38 -9.95 18.03 11.42
N ARG A 39 -10.82 17.23 10.84
CA ARG A 39 -10.68 16.73 9.49
C ARG A 39 -10.96 17.87 8.52
N GLU A 40 -9.93 18.28 7.77
CA GLU A 40 -10.14 19.10 6.57
C GLU A 40 -10.69 18.20 5.46
N THR A 41 -11.66 18.72 4.71
CA THR A 41 -12.24 18.01 3.56
C THR A 41 -11.78 18.70 2.28
N LEU A 42 -11.65 17.91 1.21
CA LEU A 42 -11.27 18.45 -0.08
C LEU A 42 -12.28 19.51 -0.53
N GLY A 43 -11.78 20.69 -0.84
CA GLY A 43 -12.57 21.80 -1.32
C GLY A 43 -13.02 21.61 -2.77
N PRO A 44 -13.81 22.56 -3.30
CA PRO A 44 -14.32 22.50 -4.68
C PRO A 44 -13.23 22.70 -5.75
N ALA A 45 -11.97 22.94 -5.37
CA ALA A 45 -10.86 23.25 -6.27
C ALA A 45 -10.45 22.03 -7.12
N ARG A 46 -10.72 22.04 -8.43
CA ARG A 46 -10.65 20.84 -9.29
C ARG A 46 -9.34 20.65 -10.07
N THR A 47 -8.22 21.19 -9.60
CA THR A 47 -6.96 21.12 -10.37
C THR A 47 -5.94 20.23 -9.72
N ILE A 48 -5.54 19.17 -10.43
CA ILE A 48 -4.37 18.37 -10.14
C ILE A 48 -3.30 18.73 -11.17
N HIS A 49 -2.15 19.19 -10.71
CA HIS A 49 -0.97 19.39 -11.52
C HIS A 49 -0.06 18.17 -11.42
N THR A 50 0.61 17.85 -12.52
CA THR A 50 1.57 16.75 -12.56
C THR A 50 2.97 17.23 -12.92
N ARG A 51 3.97 16.61 -12.29
CA ARG A 51 5.37 16.73 -12.69
C ARG A 51 5.94 15.34 -12.88
N GLN A 52 6.53 15.06 -14.04
CA GLN A 52 7.16 13.77 -14.29
C GLN A 52 8.29 13.51 -13.30
N VAL A 53 8.42 12.24 -12.92
CA VAL A 53 9.52 11.74 -12.09
C VAL A 53 10.23 10.60 -12.82
N MET A 54 11.50 10.39 -12.49
CA MET A 54 12.32 9.30 -13.02
C MET A 54 12.38 8.15 -12.02
N LEU A 55 12.63 6.93 -12.51
CA LEU A 55 12.92 5.78 -11.66
C LEU A 55 14.25 5.97 -10.93
N ASP A 56 15.26 6.45 -11.64
CA ASP A 56 16.59 6.77 -11.14
C ASP A 56 16.94 8.16 -11.69
N ALA A 57 17.25 9.11 -10.81
CA ALA A 57 17.51 10.48 -11.21
C ALA A 57 18.91 10.65 -11.81
N ASP A 58 19.84 9.78 -11.42
CA ASP A 58 21.24 9.81 -11.86
C ASP A 58 21.44 8.97 -13.14
N ASP A 59 20.55 8.01 -13.39
CA ASP A 59 20.50 7.21 -14.63
C ASP A 59 19.07 7.16 -15.22
N PRO A 60 18.65 8.17 -16.01
CA PRO A 60 17.31 8.22 -16.60
C PRO A 60 16.97 7.07 -17.56
N ASP A 61 17.99 6.39 -18.11
CA ASP A 61 17.84 5.24 -19.01
C ASP A 61 17.60 3.93 -18.24
N ARG A 62 17.82 3.93 -16.91
CA ARG A 62 17.45 2.82 -16.05
C ARG A 62 15.93 2.70 -15.96
N ARG A 63 15.39 1.72 -16.69
CA ARG A 63 13.94 1.41 -16.70
C ARG A 63 13.59 0.10 -15.99
N ARG A 64 14.56 -0.71 -15.55
CA ARG A 64 14.31 -2.04 -14.96
C ARG A 64 14.61 -2.07 -13.47
N VAL A 65 13.70 -2.68 -12.71
CA VAL A 65 13.87 -3.01 -11.30
C VAL A 65 13.21 -4.35 -11.01
N GLY A 66 14.03 -5.36 -10.70
CA GLY A 66 13.55 -6.74 -10.59
C GLY A 66 12.78 -7.20 -11.84
N ASP A 67 11.59 -7.74 -11.60
CA ASP A 67 10.64 -8.20 -12.62
C ASP A 67 9.71 -7.07 -13.13
N LEU A 68 10.07 -5.80 -12.92
CA LEU A 68 9.30 -4.64 -13.37
C LEU A 68 10.06 -3.79 -14.40
N THR A 69 9.35 -3.34 -15.43
CA THR A 69 9.78 -2.24 -16.31
C THR A 69 9.01 -0.97 -15.98
N TYR A 70 9.70 0.08 -15.58
CA TYR A 70 9.14 1.41 -15.36
C TYR A 70 8.64 2.01 -16.68
N LEU A 71 7.37 2.39 -16.70
CA LEU A 71 6.72 3.04 -17.84
C LEU A 71 6.61 4.56 -17.67
N GLY A 72 6.74 5.04 -16.44
CA GLY A 72 6.75 6.46 -16.10
C GLY A 72 6.10 6.69 -14.74
N GLY A 73 6.06 7.94 -14.33
CA GLY A 73 5.41 8.35 -13.10
C GLY A 73 5.31 9.85 -12.99
N VAL A 74 4.45 10.29 -12.10
CA VAL A 74 4.23 11.71 -11.82
C VAL A 74 4.13 11.99 -10.33
N ARG A 75 4.57 13.16 -9.91
CA ARG A 75 4.10 13.79 -8.66
C ARG A 75 2.76 14.45 -8.93
N LEU A 76 1.75 14.10 -8.14
CA LEU A 76 0.44 14.75 -8.10
C LEU A 76 0.50 15.94 -7.14
N MET A 77 -0.07 17.07 -7.51
CA MET A 77 -0.06 18.29 -6.70
C MET A 77 -1.38 19.03 -6.84
N SER A 78 -1.90 19.56 -5.72
CA SER A 78 -3.04 20.47 -5.69
C SER A 78 -2.71 21.67 -4.80
N ARG A 79 -3.50 22.74 -4.94
CA ARG A 79 -3.47 23.88 -4.01
C ARG A 79 -4.40 23.68 -2.81
N ASP A 80 -5.22 22.63 -2.86
CA ASP A 80 -6.09 22.25 -1.77
C ASP A 80 -5.26 21.65 -0.62
N SER A 81 -5.46 22.13 0.61
CA SER A 81 -4.68 21.69 1.77
C SER A 81 -5.00 20.27 2.22
N ALA A 82 -6.18 19.75 1.87
CA ALA A 82 -6.59 18.38 2.16
C ALA A 82 -6.17 17.37 1.07
N PHE A 83 -5.44 17.82 0.03
CA PHE A 83 -4.96 16.94 -1.04
C PHE A 83 -3.62 16.29 -0.69
N GLY A 84 -3.59 14.97 -0.74
CA GLY A 84 -2.43 14.15 -0.38
C GLY A 84 -2.91 12.99 0.48
N GLY A 85 -2.04 12.42 1.31
CA GLY A 85 -2.49 11.41 2.28
C GLY A 85 -2.87 10.07 1.66
N PHE A 86 -2.42 9.74 0.43
CA PHE A 86 -3.05 8.68 -0.36
C PHE A 86 -2.65 7.26 0.07
N SER A 87 -3.58 6.55 0.70
CA SER A 87 -3.38 5.17 1.17
C SER A 87 -3.62 4.12 0.09
N ASP A 88 -4.62 4.29 -0.79
CA ASP A 88 -4.92 3.28 -1.82
C ASP A 88 -5.56 3.84 -3.09
N LEU A 89 -5.59 3.02 -4.15
CA LEU A 89 -6.11 3.39 -5.45
C LEU A 89 -6.78 2.25 -6.22
N VAL A 90 -7.69 2.63 -7.12
CA VAL A 90 -8.27 1.75 -8.15
C VAL A 90 -8.06 2.39 -9.51
N VAL A 91 -7.61 1.59 -10.47
CA VAL A 91 -7.38 2.02 -11.86
C VAL A 91 -8.19 1.18 -12.84
N ARG A 92 -8.99 1.84 -13.67
CA ARG A 92 -9.82 1.20 -14.70
C ARG A 92 -9.67 1.88 -16.05
N GLY A 93 -8.83 1.32 -16.91
CA GLY A 93 -8.47 1.95 -18.17
C GLY A 93 -7.81 3.28 -17.88
N ASP A 94 -8.47 4.37 -18.28
CA ASP A 94 -7.98 5.73 -18.02
C ASP A 94 -8.59 6.39 -16.77
N ARG A 95 -9.41 5.69 -15.98
CA ARG A 95 -10.10 6.23 -14.79
C ARG A 95 -9.34 5.86 -13.52
N PHE A 96 -9.13 6.85 -12.66
CA PHE A 96 -8.42 6.74 -11.41
C PHE A 96 -9.33 7.15 -10.25
N VAL A 97 -9.26 6.37 -9.19
CA VAL A 97 -9.85 6.64 -7.89
C VAL A 97 -8.76 6.45 -6.86
N LEU A 98 -8.47 7.47 -6.06
CA LEU A 98 -7.57 7.40 -4.92
C LEU A 98 -8.37 7.76 -3.66
N ILE A 99 -8.04 7.11 -2.56
CA ILE A 99 -8.53 7.48 -1.22
C ILE A 99 -7.35 7.92 -0.35
N SER A 100 -7.64 8.74 0.66
CA SER A 100 -6.65 9.18 1.64
C SER A 100 -6.95 8.64 3.04
N ASP A 101 -5.92 8.51 3.87
CA ASP A 101 -5.92 8.30 5.34
C ASP A 101 -6.83 9.27 6.14
N ARG A 102 -7.40 10.28 5.49
CA ARG A 102 -8.35 11.25 6.06
C ARG A 102 -9.71 11.18 5.38
N GLY A 103 -9.99 10.13 4.61
CA GLY A 103 -11.24 9.89 3.90
C GLY A 103 -11.48 10.79 2.69
N GLY A 104 -10.48 11.54 2.23
CA GLY A 104 -10.57 12.29 0.99
C GLY A 104 -10.65 11.35 -0.21
N VAL A 105 -11.52 11.65 -1.18
CA VAL A 105 -11.69 10.86 -2.41
C VAL A 105 -11.30 11.69 -3.62
N VAL A 106 -10.28 11.24 -4.36
CA VAL A 106 -9.81 11.92 -5.57
C VAL A 106 -10.12 11.05 -6.78
N ARG A 107 -10.85 11.64 -7.75
CA ARG A 107 -11.20 11.00 -9.02
C ARG A 107 -10.69 11.81 -10.18
N PHE A 108 -10.12 11.15 -11.17
CA PHE A 108 -9.75 11.79 -12.43
C PHE A 108 -9.66 10.77 -13.55
N ARG A 109 -9.47 11.26 -14.77
CA ARG A 109 -9.02 10.45 -15.89
C ARG A 109 -7.60 10.86 -16.27
N MET A 110 -6.77 9.92 -16.71
CA MET A 110 -5.41 10.22 -17.15
C MET A 110 -5.00 9.29 -18.29
N GLY A 111 -4.44 9.86 -19.35
CA GLY A 111 -3.95 9.12 -20.51
C GLY A 111 -2.43 8.95 -20.48
N LYS A 112 -1.86 8.58 -21.63
CA LYS A 112 -0.41 8.46 -21.84
C LYS A 112 0.33 9.80 -21.72
N ASP A 113 -0.40 10.91 -21.77
CA ASP A 113 0.10 12.27 -21.61
C ASP A 113 0.34 12.66 -20.15
N TRP A 114 -0.04 11.81 -19.19
CA TRP A 114 0.13 12.04 -17.76
C TRP A 114 -0.56 13.30 -17.23
N ARG A 115 -1.63 13.74 -17.91
CA ARG A 115 -2.43 14.91 -17.53
C ARG A 115 -3.78 14.49 -16.96
N PRO A 116 -4.04 14.75 -15.67
CA PRO A 116 -5.35 14.56 -15.08
C PRO A 116 -6.40 15.44 -15.76
N ARG A 117 -7.53 14.84 -16.10
CA ARG A 117 -8.71 15.50 -16.67
C ARG A 117 -9.96 14.98 -15.97
N ALA A 118 -11.07 15.70 -16.08
CA ALA A 118 -12.32 15.34 -15.41
C ALA A 118 -12.13 15.10 -13.89
N VAL A 119 -11.30 15.95 -13.26
CA VAL A 119 -10.99 15.88 -11.83
C VAL A 119 -12.25 16.15 -11.01
N ARG A 120 -12.50 15.28 -10.03
CA ARG A 120 -13.52 15.44 -9.00
C ARG A 120 -12.91 15.10 -7.65
N PHE A 121 -13.10 15.98 -6.70
CA PHE A 121 -12.85 15.71 -5.30
C PHE A 121 -14.18 15.39 -4.62
N GLY A 122 -14.11 14.51 -3.64
CA GLY A 122 -15.22 14.10 -2.80
C GLY A 122 -14.67 13.61 -1.47
N ASP A 123 -15.54 13.01 -0.68
CA ASP A 123 -15.24 12.67 0.70
C ASP A 123 -16.01 11.40 1.09
N LEU A 124 -15.40 10.55 1.91
CA LEU A 124 -16.09 9.47 2.61
C LEU A 124 -16.97 10.07 3.71
N GLU A 125 -18.14 10.58 3.32
CA GLU A 125 -19.07 11.26 4.22
C GLU A 125 -19.52 10.32 5.35
N GLU A 126 -19.96 9.12 4.99
CA GLU A 126 -20.28 8.05 5.92
C GLU A 126 -19.04 7.17 6.20
N GLY A 127 -18.89 6.70 7.44
CA GLY A 127 -17.74 5.91 7.91
C GLY A 127 -17.77 5.74 9.44
N PRO A 128 -16.75 5.12 10.05
CA PRO A 128 -16.69 4.92 11.50
C PRO A 128 -16.81 6.22 12.28
N GLY A 129 -17.54 6.22 13.39
CA GLY A 129 -17.65 7.41 14.23
C GLY A 129 -18.29 8.62 13.52
N PRO A 130 -18.27 9.79 14.18
CA PRO A 130 -18.97 10.99 13.70
C PRO A 130 -18.27 11.72 12.54
N GLY A 131 -17.01 11.40 12.22
CA GLY A 131 -16.33 11.86 11.00
C GLY A 131 -15.72 13.26 11.06
N TRP A 132 -15.72 13.90 12.24
CA TRP A 132 -15.08 15.22 12.45
C TRP A 132 -13.58 15.11 12.73
N SER A 133 -13.13 13.94 13.16
CA SER A 133 -11.73 13.63 13.46
C SER A 133 -11.09 12.90 12.27
N THR A 134 -9.81 13.15 12.00
CA THR A 134 -9.05 12.34 11.04
C THR A 134 -9.05 10.86 11.44
N LEU A 135 -9.04 10.56 12.74
CA LEU A 135 -9.04 9.18 13.28
C LEU A 135 -10.33 8.41 13.01
N ASP A 136 -11.43 9.11 12.73
CA ASP A 136 -12.71 8.50 12.36
C ASP A 136 -12.70 8.05 10.88
N ARG A 137 -11.75 8.56 10.09
CA ARG A 137 -11.70 8.45 8.63
C ARG A 137 -10.36 7.92 8.12
N ASP A 138 -9.71 7.17 8.99
CA ASP A 138 -8.45 6.44 8.84
C ASP A 138 -8.60 5.29 7.82
N SER A 139 -8.86 5.66 6.56
CA SER A 139 -9.17 4.73 5.48
C SER A 139 -7.91 4.34 4.71
N GLU A 140 -7.52 3.09 4.83
CA GLU A 140 -6.21 2.62 4.36
C GLU A 140 -6.26 1.70 3.14
N SER A 141 -7.43 1.10 2.85
CA SER A 141 -7.56 0.18 1.72
C SER A 141 -8.83 0.36 0.91
N LEU A 142 -8.75 0.07 -0.39
CA LEU A 142 -9.84 0.24 -1.34
C LEU A 142 -9.99 -0.98 -2.27
N ALA A 143 -11.06 -1.75 -2.08
CA ALA A 143 -11.49 -2.77 -3.04
C ALA A 143 -12.64 -2.27 -3.92
N PHE A 144 -12.74 -2.80 -5.13
CA PHE A 144 -13.76 -2.40 -6.10
C PHE A 144 -14.35 -3.60 -6.84
N ASP A 145 -15.67 -3.58 -7.04
CA ASP A 145 -16.38 -4.55 -7.87
C ASP A 145 -16.71 -3.95 -9.24
N PRO A 146 -16.07 -4.42 -10.33
CA PRO A 146 -16.38 -3.93 -11.66
C PRO A 146 -17.77 -4.29 -12.18
N ALA A 147 -18.42 -5.32 -11.62
CA ALA A 147 -19.76 -5.74 -12.03
C ALA A 147 -20.85 -4.89 -11.35
N GLY A 148 -20.82 -4.78 -10.03
CA GLY A 148 -21.80 -4.03 -9.25
C GLY A 148 -21.50 -2.53 -9.09
N GLY A 149 -20.26 -2.10 -9.33
CA GLY A 149 -19.84 -0.70 -9.15
C GLY A 149 -19.67 -0.27 -7.69
N ASN A 150 -19.72 -1.22 -6.76
CA ASN A 150 -19.53 -0.97 -5.34
C ASN A 150 -18.04 -0.87 -5.01
N PHE A 151 -17.76 -0.11 -3.96
CA PHE A 151 -16.44 -0.04 -3.33
C PHE A 151 -16.50 -0.59 -1.92
N TRP A 152 -15.40 -1.13 -1.43
CA TRP A 152 -15.20 -1.45 -0.02
C TRP A 152 -13.98 -0.71 0.47
N VAL A 153 -14.15 0.01 1.58
CA VAL A 153 -13.08 0.74 2.24
C VAL A 153 -12.77 0.03 3.55
N GLY A 154 -11.49 -0.26 3.78
CA GLY A 154 -10.99 -0.68 5.07
C GLY A 154 -10.58 0.52 5.92
N TYR A 155 -11.04 0.55 7.17
CA TYR A 155 -10.65 1.55 8.16
C TYR A 155 -9.73 0.92 9.20
N GLU A 156 -8.50 1.40 9.28
CA GLU A 156 -7.42 0.78 10.05
C GLU A 156 -7.76 0.77 11.53
N ARG A 157 -7.86 1.95 12.14
CA ARG A 157 -8.11 2.09 13.57
C ARG A 157 -9.43 1.48 14.04
N ALA A 158 -10.46 1.50 13.19
CA ALA A 158 -11.76 0.95 13.54
C ALA A 158 -11.85 -0.58 13.33
N ASN A 159 -10.89 -1.18 12.59
CA ASN A 159 -10.95 -2.55 12.11
C ASN A 159 -12.30 -2.90 11.47
N GLN A 160 -12.79 -1.98 10.63
CA GLN A 160 -14.08 -2.07 9.96
C GLN A 160 -13.94 -2.04 8.45
N ILE A 161 -14.85 -2.75 7.78
CA ILE A 161 -15.01 -2.71 6.33
C ILE A 161 -16.36 -2.07 6.03
N TRP A 162 -16.34 -1.02 5.24
CA TRP A 162 -17.54 -0.28 4.81
C TRP A 162 -17.73 -0.44 3.30
N ARG A 163 -18.95 -0.76 2.87
CA ARG A 163 -19.32 -0.89 1.47
C ARG A 163 -20.04 0.37 1.00
N TYR A 164 -19.59 0.97 -0.08
CA TYR A 164 -20.15 2.19 -0.68
C TYR A 164 -20.69 1.92 -2.07
N GLY A 165 -21.63 2.77 -2.48
CA GLY A 165 -22.01 2.88 -3.89
C GLY A 165 -20.91 3.50 -4.75
N SER A 166 -21.20 3.65 -6.04
CA SER A 166 -20.24 4.17 -7.03
C SER A 166 -19.74 5.60 -6.77
N ASP A 167 -20.42 6.36 -5.92
CA ASP A 167 -20.03 7.72 -5.56
C ASP A 167 -18.93 7.77 -4.47
N LEU A 168 -18.73 6.71 -3.68
CA LEU A 168 -17.92 6.71 -2.44
C LEU A 168 -18.38 7.79 -1.44
N ALA A 169 -19.66 8.15 -1.42
CA ALA A 169 -20.18 9.09 -0.43
C ALA A 169 -21.06 8.37 0.60
N ARG A 170 -22.06 7.62 0.09
CA ARG A 170 -23.03 6.93 0.93
C ARG A 170 -22.67 5.46 1.12
N ALA A 171 -22.63 5.03 2.38
CA ALA A 171 -22.45 3.64 2.71
C ALA A 171 -23.76 2.86 2.49
N THR A 172 -23.61 1.66 1.97
CA THR A 172 -24.68 0.67 1.77
C THR A 172 -24.65 -0.43 2.83
N GLY A 173 -23.64 -0.43 3.68
CA GLY A 173 -23.47 -1.35 4.80
C GLY A 173 -22.04 -1.30 5.32
N HIS A 174 -21.82 -1.83 6.52
CA HIS A 174 -20.50 -2.00 7.09
C HIS A 174 -20.49 -3.20 8.04
N ALA A 175 -19.29 -3.70 8.33
CA ALA A 175 -19.08 -4.72 9.34
C ALA A 175 -17.76 -4.48 10.07
N ALA A 176 -17.74 -4.90 11.34
CA ALA A 176 -16.51 -5.18 12.09
C ALA A 176 -16.34 -6.70 12.17
N PRO A 177 -15.70 -7.36 11.19
CA PRO A 177 -15.44 -8.78 11.23
C PRO A 177 -14.82 -9.23 12.56
N PRO A 178 -15.41 -10.21 13.27
CA PRO A 178 -14.87 -10.67 14.56
C PRO A 178 -13.44 -11.19 14.47
N ALA A 179 -13.00 -11.63 13.28
CA ALA A 179 -11.63 -12.05 13.05
C ALA A 179 -10.62 -10.89 13.09
N MET A 180 -11.05 -9.63 13.07
CA MET A 180 -10.17 -8.45 13.14
C MET A 180 -10.32 -7.72 14.48
N ALA A 181 -11.10 -8.25 15.42
CA ALA A 181 -11.41 -7.57 16.68
C ALA A 181 -10.18 -7.31 17.57
N GLU A 182 -9.15 -8.15 17.45
CA GLU A 182 -7.90 -8.05 18.22
C GLU A 182 -6.76 -7.39 17.42
N TRP A 183 -7.07 -6.82 16.26
CA TRP A 183 -6.07 -6.06 15.49
C TRP A 183 -5.79 -4.74 16.19
N SER A 184 -4.53 -4.31 16.15
CA SER A 184 -4.13 -3.07 16.79
C SER A 184 -4.77 -1.87 16.10
N ASP A 185 -5.22 -0.91 16.89
CA ASP A 185 -5.72 0.40 16.44
C ASP A 185 -4.74 1.23 15.57
N ASN A 186 -3.45 0.86 15.50
CA ASN A 186 -2.40 1.60 14.77
C ASN A 186 -1.49 0.63 13.99
N SER A 187 -2.02 -0.56 13.69
CA SER A 187 -1.45 -1.49 12.72
C SER A 187 -2.57 -2.42 12.20
N GLY A 188 -3.73 -1.83 11.96
CA GLY A 188 -5.02 -2.51 11.77
C GLY A 188 -5.21 -2.98 10.34
N LEU A 189 -6.43 -2.81 9.82
CA LEU A 189 -6.77 -3.15 8.43
C LEU A 189 -6.13 -2.18 7.42
N GLU A 190 -4.92 -2.53 6.99
CA GLU A 190 -4.18 -1.78 5.96
C GLU A 190 -4.52 -2.21 4.55
N SER A 191 -4.75 -3.51 4.35
CA SER A 191 -4.83 -4.05 3.01
C SER A 191 -6.12 -4.84 2.84
N LEU A 192 -6.89 -4.50 1.82
CA LEU A 192 -8.13 -5.16 1.45
C LEU A 192 -8.21 -5.28 -0.07
N THR A 193 -8.44 -6.49 -0.57
CA THR A 193 -8.72 -6.69 -2.00
C THR A 193 -9.91 -7.61 -2.20
N ARG A 194 -10.66 -7.34 -3.26
CA ARG A 194 -11.68 -8.24 -3.79
C ARG A 194 -11.06 -9.08 -4.90
N LEU A 195 -11.21 -10.39 -4.83
CA LEU A 195 -10.75 -11.32 -5.84
C LEU A 195 -11.77 -11.49 -6.97
N SER A 196 -11.29 -12.01 -8.09
CA SER A 196 -12.05 -12.29 -9.31
C SER A 196 -13.20 -13.27 -9.08
N ASP A 197 -13.05 -14.20 -8.15
CA ASP A 197 -14.09 -15.15 -7.71
C ASP A 197 -15.13 -14.55 -6.75
N GLY A 198 -14.99 -13.27 -6.38
CA GLY A 198 -15.88 -12.55 -5.47
C GLY A 198 -15.54 -12.71 -3.98
N SER A 199 -14.54 -13.52 -3.65
CA SER A 199 -13.98 -13.60 -2.29
C SER A 199 -13.13 -12.37 -1.98
N PHE A 200 -12.76 -12.17 -0.71
CA PHE A 200 -11.93 -11.04 -0.28
C PHE A 200 -10.73 -11.52 0.52
N LEU A 201 -9.66 -10.73 0.50
CA LEU A 201 -8.51 -10.90 1.36
C LEU A 201 -8.23 -9.60 2.11
N ALA A 202 -7.95 -9.74 3.40
CA ALA A 202 -7.49 -8.66 4.26
C ALA A 202 -6.17 -9.02 4.92
N LEU A 203 -5.28 -8.05 5.13
CA LEU A 203 -4.06 -8.18 5.94
C LEU A 203 -3.94 -7.04 6.97
N SER A 204 -3.34 -7.35 8.12
CA SER A 204 -2.91 -6.33 9.09
C SER A 204 -1.57 -5.68 8.72
N GLU A 205 -1.31 -4.43 9.14
CA GLU A 205 -0.02 -3.74 8.86
C GLU A 205 1.16 -4.48 9.50
N TRP A 206 0.98 -4.76 10.80
CA TRP A 206 1.95 -5.33 11.71
C TRP A 206 1.30 -6.36 12.61
N GLY A 207 2.17 -7.25 13.09
CA GLY A 207 1.84 -8.15 14.17
C GLY A 207 0.75 -9.17 13.83
N SER A 208 0.70 -10.16 14.70
CA SER A 208 -0.32 -11.18 14.76
C SER A 208 -0.25 -11.75 16.16
N ALA A 209 -1.39 -12.18 16.70
CA ALA A 209 -1.40 -12.94 17.94
C ALA A 209 -0.53 -14.22 17.85
N ALA A 210 -0.30 -14.73 16.63
CA ALA A 210 0.58 -15.88 16.39
C ALA A 210 2.09 -15.54 16.38
N GLY A 211 2.45 -14.25 16.39
CA GLY A 211 3.83 -13.80 16.57
C GLY A 211 4.15 -12.47 15.86
N PRO A 212 5.11 -11.67 16.38
CA PRO A 212 5.39 -10.32 15.91
C PRO A 212 5.99 -10.26 14.49
N ARG A 213 6.50 -11.38 13.98
CA ARG A 213 7.04 -11.51 12.61
C ARG A 213 5.97 -11.88 11.58
N LEU A 214 4.74 -12.10 12.01
CA LEU A 214 3.62 -12.45 11.14
C LEU A 214 2.69 -11.25 10.99
N ARG A 215 1.90 -11.27 9.93
CA ARG A 215 0.69 -10.46 9.72
C ARG A 215 -0.50 -11.37 9.77
N ASP A 216 -1.56 -10.91 10.39
CA ASP A 216 -2.82 -11.61 10.31
C ASP A 216 -3.41 -11.42 8.92
N GLY A 217 -3.87 -12.53 8.34
CA GLY A 217 -4.59 -12.51 7.08
C GLY A 217 -5.94 -13.17 7.20
N ILE A 218 -6.97 -12.55 6.66
CA ILE A 218 -8.32 -13.12 6.61
C ILE A 218 -8.73 -13.31 5.16
N TRP A 219 -9.10 -14.54 4.80
CA TRP A 219 -9.84 -14.79 3.57
C TRP A 219 -11.33 -14.85 3.90
N PHE A 220 -12.13 -14.03 3.21
CA PHE A 220 -13.59 -14.04 3.30
C PHE A 220 -14.16 -14.73 2.07
N ALA A 221 -15.13 -15.62 2.24
CA ALA A 221 -15.72 -16.41 1.16
C ALA A 221 -16.60 -15.61 0.19
N GLY A 222 -16.82 -14.33 0.46
CA GLY A 222 -17.66 -13.41 -0.29
C GLY A 222 -17.58 -12.03 0.35
N ASP A 223 -18.64 -11.23 0.18
CA ASP A 223 -18.69 -9.88 0.76
C ASP A 223 -18.57 -9.90 2.30
N PRO A 224 -17.52 -9.29 2.89
CA PRO A 224 -17.33 -9.28 4.33
C PRO A 224 -18.36 -8.42 5.08
N VAL A 225 -19.08 -7.53 4.41
CA VAL A 225 -20.18 -6.75 5.00
C VAL A 225 -21.42 -7.62 5.20
N ASP A 226 -21.76 -8.46 4.23
CA ASP A 226 -22.95 -9.32 4.31
C ASP A 226 -22.70 -10.57 5.17
N ALA A 227 -21.48 -11.10 5.15
CA ALA A 227 -21.13 -12.34 5.85
C ALA A 227 -19.77 -12.27 6.59
N PRO A 228 -19.61 -11.39 7.61
CA PRO A 228 -18.33 -11.11 8.26
C PRO A 228 -17.66 -12.29 9.00
N ARG A 229 -18.40 -13.38 9.19
CA ARG A 229 -17.91 -14.61 9.85
C ARG A 229 -17.55 -15.73 8.86
N ARG A 230 -17.89 -15.58 7.58
CA ARG A 230 -17.65 -16.61 6.56
C ARG A 230 -16.26 -16.45 5.95
N GLY A 231 -15.29 -17.09 6.58
CA GLY A 231 -13.91 -17.01 6.13
C GLY A 231 -12.98 -17.89 6.95
N PHE A 232 -11.68 -17.73 6.73
CA PHE A 232 -10.65 -18.34 7.56
C PHE A 232 -9.44 -17.43 7.70
N ARG A 233 -8.71 -17.62 8.79
CA ARG A 233 -7.42 -16.97 9.03
C ARG A 233 -6.30 -17.72 8.34
N PHE A 234 -5.32 -16.97 7.83
CA PHE A 234 -3.98 -17.41 7.47
C PHE A 234 -2.99 -16.37 8.02
N TYR A 235 -1.70 -16.59 7.82
CA TYR A 235 -0.67 -15.67 8.26
C TYR A 235 0.26 -15.35 7.11
N TYR A 236 0.65 -14.09 6.97
CA TYR A 236 1.67 -13.68 6.02
C TYR A 236 2.97 -13.37 6.77
N ARG A 237 4.10 -13.88 6.27
CA ARG A 237 5.43 -13.59 6.81
C ARG A 237 6.18 -12.69 5.84
N PRO A 238 6.17 -11.37 6.04
CA PRO A 238 7.02 -10.48 5.27
C PRO A 238 8.50 -10.65 5.66
N PRO A 239 9.44 -10.17 4.83
CA PRO A 239 10.82 -9.97 5.25
C PRO A 239 10.90 -9.12 6.51
N SER A 240 11.99 -9.28 7.27
CA SER A 240 12.16 -8.57 8.54
C SER A 240 12.02 -7.06 8.39
N ARG A 241 11.27 -6.45 9.32
CA ARG A 241 11.01 -5.00 9.40
C ARG A 241 10.19 -4.39 8.25
N TYR A 242 9.46 -5.20 7.47
CA TYR A 242 8.52 -4.68 6.49
C TYR A 242 7.07 -4.77 6.98
N ALA A 243 6.34 -3.65 6.91
CA ALA A 243 4.89 -3.56 6.99
C ALA A 243 4.24 -4.09 5.71
N ALA A 244 3.01 -4.59 5.79
CA ALA A 244 2.16 -4.79 4.61
C ALA A 244 1.21 -3.60 4.49
N THR A 245 1.23 -2.89 3.36
CA THR A 245 0.44 -1.65 3.18
C THR A 245 -0.69 -1.84 2.17
N SER A 246 -0.51 -2.65 1.13
CA SER A 246 -1.60 -2.97 0.19
C SER A 246 -1.45 -4.35 -0.43
N LEU A 247 -2.55 -4.90 -0.95
CA LEU A 247 -2.59 -6.20 -1.61
C LEU A 247 -3.53 -6.17 -2.82
N VAL A 248 -3.16 -6.84 -3.91
CA VAL A 248 -3.94 -6.83 -5.17
C VAL A 248 -3.81 -8.14 -5.93
N GLU A 249 -4.89 -8.58 -6.57
CA GLU A 249 -4.90 -9.76 -7.44
C GLU A 249 -4.31 -9.46 -8.83
N LEU A 250 -3.49 -10.39 -9.32
CA LEU A 250 -2.99 -10.42 -10.68
C LEU A 250 -3.98 -11.14 -11.60
N PRO A 251 -3.88 -10.95 -12.93
CA PRO A 251 -4.75 -11.63 -13.89
C PRO A 251 -4.64 -13.17 -13.87
N ASP A 252 -3.55 -13.72 -13.33
CA ASP A 252 -3.34 -15.16 -13.17
C ASP A 252 -3.84 -15.69 -11.81
N GLY A 253 -4.48 -14.84 -11.00
CA GLY A 253 -5.06 -15.18 -9.70
C GLY A 253 -4.09 -15.09 -8.53
N ASP A 254 -2.78 -15.00 -8.78
CA ASP A 254 -1.81 -14.75 -7.72
C ASP A 254 -1.93 -13.32 -7.18
N LEU A 255 -1.32 -13.07 -6.02
CA LEU A 255 -1.43 -11.78 -5.35
C LEU A 255 -0.10 -11.07 -5.36
N LEU A 256 -0.14 -9.74 -5.47
CA LEU A 256 0.96 -8.89 -5.07
C LEU A 256 0.66 -8.30 -3.69
N VAL A 257 1.68 -8.25 -2.85
CA VAL A 257 1.67 -7.51 -1.59
C VAL A 257 2.69 -6.40 -1.70
N LEU A 258 2.25 -5.16 -1.45
CA LEU A 258 3.09 -3.99 -1.30
C LEU A 258 3.57 -3.91 0.14
N LEU A 259 4.87 -3.80 0.31
CA LEU A 259 5.52 -3.77 1.60
C LEU A 259 6.32 -2.51 1.76
N ARG A 260 6.34 -2.00 2.98
CA ARG A 260 7.06 -0.77 3.32
C ARG A 260 7.98 -0.97 4.51
N ARG A 261 9.16 -0.35 4.45
CA ARG A 261 10.07 -0.22 5.59
C ARG A 261 10.62 1.20 5.67
N LEU A 262 10.64 1.74 6.89
CA LEU A 262 11.29 3.01 7.23
C LEU A 262 12.61 2.75 7.95
N ASP A 263 13.72 3.17 7.34
CA ASP A 263 15.07 3.10 7.90
C ASP A 263 15.55 4.48 8.39
N PRO A 264 16.24 4.56 9.54
CA PRO A 264 16.82 5.84 9.98
C PRO A 264 17.96 6.33 9.07
N PRO A 265 18.10 7.66 8.84
CA PRO A 265 17.12 8.70 9.10
C PRO A 265 16.16 8.86 7.91
N LEU A 266 14.87 8.54 8.11
CA LEU A 266 13.75 8.78 7.18
C LEU A 266 13.93 8.25 5.74
N ARG A 267 14.53 7.07 5.59
CA ARG A 267 14.69 6.38 4.30
C ARG A 267 13.62 5.32 4.14
N PHE A 268 12.63 5.59 3.30
CA PHE A 268 11.68 4.57 2.90
C PHE A 268 12.30 3.59 1.92
N SER A 269 11.87 2.34 2.01
CA SER A 269 12.07 1.31 1.00
C SER A 269 10.79 0.54 0.84
N THR A 270 10.46 0.24 -0.41
CA THR A 270 9.25 -0.48 -0.77
C THR A 270 9.64 -1.76 -1.48
N ARG A 271 9.01 -2.85 -1.09
CA ARG A 271 9.20 -4.15 -1.71
C ARG A 271 7.86 -4.68 -2.19
N ILE A 272 7.86 -5.30 -3.34
CA ILE A 272 6.70 -5.97 -3.90
C ILE A 272 6.99 -7.45 -3.88
N GLU A 273 6.11 -8.23 -3.25
CA GLU A 273 6.18 -9.68 -3.26
C GLU A 273 4.98 -10.28 -3.96
N ARG A 274 5.20 -11.40 -4.64
CA ARG A 274 4.14 -12.21 -5.24
C ARG A 274 3.87 -13.43 -4.37
N ILE A 275 2.61 -13.64 -4.02
CA ILE A 275 2.11 -14.78 -3.27
C ILE A 275 1.28 -15.66 -4.18
N ALA A 276 1.55 -16.96 -4.16
CA ALA A 276 0.73 -17.94 -4.87
C ALA A 276 -0.65 -18.06 -4.21
N ARG A 277 -1.73 -17.91 -4.96
CA ARG A 277 -3.10 -18.00 -4.40
C ARG A 277 -3.39 -19.32 -3.71
N SER A 278 -2.83 -20.40 -4.24
CA SER A 278 -2.96 -21.77 -3.71
C SER A 278 -2.25 -21.98 -2.36
N ALA A 279 -1.33 -21.09 -1.98
CA ALA A 279 -0.68 -21.13 -0.67
C ALA A 279 -1.60 -20.62 0.45
N ILE A 280 -2.58 -19.78 0.12
CA ILE A 280 -3.54 -19.24 1.10
C ILE A 280 -4.57 -20.30 1.45
N ARG A 281 -4.35 -20.91 2.62
CA ARG A 281 -5.19 -21.94 3.22
C ARG A 281 -5.38 -21.65 4.70
N LYS A 282 -6.42 -22.23 5.30
CA LYS A 282 -6.72 -22.08 6.73
C LYS A 282 -5.49 -22.42 7.59
N GLY A 283 -5.06 -21.46 8.39
CA GLY A 283 -3.93 -21.56 9.33
C GLY A 283 -2.55 -21.59 8.69
N ALA A 284 -2.45 -21.50 7.36
CA ALA A 284 -1.15 -21.54 6.68
C ALA A 284 -0.34 -20.28 6.97
N VAL A 285 0.98 -20.43 7.06
CA VAL A 285 1.89 -19.30 6.97
C VAL A 285 2.39 -19.20 5.54
N VAL A 286 2.21 -18.03 4.95
CA VAL A 286 2.47 -17.73 3.55
C VAL A 286 3.66 -16.78 3.45
N GLU A 287 4.54 -17.05 2.51
CA GLU A 287 5.69 -16.22 2.17
C GLU A 287 5.58 -15.82 0.69
N GLY A 288 6.09 -14.64 0.36
CA GLY A 288 6.10 -14.13 -1.01
C GLY A 288 7.46 -14.27 -1.69
N ARG A 289 7.45 -14.37 -3.01
CA ARG A 289 8.65 -14.23 -3.85
C ARG A 289 8.84 -12.75 -4.18
N GLU A 290 10.05 -12.23 -4.01
CA GLU A 290 10.36 -10.87 -4.46
C GLU A 290 10.05 -10.66 -5.95
N VAL A 291 9.36 -9.57 -6.25
CA VAL A 291 9.12 -9.05 -7.60
C VAL A 291 10.06 -7.88 -7.87
N ALA A 292 10.11 -6.92 -6.96
CA ALA A 292 10.98 -5.75 -7.05
C ALA A 292 11.17 -5.09 -5.69
N THR A 293 12.27 -4.36 -5.55
CA THR A 293 12.54 -3.49 -4.40
C THR A 293 12.88 -2.08 -4.90
N LEU A 294 12.10 -1.09 -4.49
CA LEU A 294 12.32 0.34 -4.68
C LEU A 294 12.98 0.92 -3.43
N ALA A 295 14.26 1.19 -3.54
CA ALA A 295 15.07 1.81 -2.49
C ALA A 295 16.16 2.66 -3.14
N ALA A 296 16.76 3.59 -2.39
CA ALA A 296 17.88 4.39 -2.87
C ALA A 296 18.95 3.51 -3.57
N PRO A 297 19.47 3.91 -4.75
CA PRO A 297 19.32 5.22 -5.40
C PRO A 297 18.03 5.41 -6.21
N LEU A 298 17.19 4.37 -6.35
CA LEU A 298 15.92 4.49 -7.06
C LEU A 298 14.96 5.43 -6.32
N ILE A 299 13.95 5.92 -7.02
CA ILE A 299 12.83 6.64 -6.43
C ILE A 299 12.23 5.80 -5.30
N HIS A 300 12.20 6.39 -4.12
CA HIS A 300 11.69 5.81 -2.90
C HIS A 300 10.84 6.85 -2.20
N GLU A 301 9.70 6.40 -1.69
CA GLU A 301 8.75 7.18 -0.90
C GLU A 301 7.93 6.27 0.00
N ASN A 302 7.05 6.86 0.80
CA ASN A 302 6.04 6.15 1.57
C ASN A 302 4.96 5.55 0.62
N PHE A 303 5.32 4.54 -0.19
CA PHE A 303 4.36 3.86 -1.07
C PHE A 303 3.42 2.98 -0.26
N GLU A 304 2.11 3.23 -0.38
CA GLU A 304 1.09 2.58 0.44
C GLU A 304 0.06 1.81 -0.40
N GLY A 305 -0.35 2.33 -1.57
CA GLY A 305 -1.33 1.68 -2.45
C GLY A 305 -0.76 1.03 -3.71
N ILE A 306 -1.35 -0.09 -4.13
CA ILE A 306 -1.04 -0.76 -5.40
C ILE A 306 -2.31 -1.18 -6.15
N ALA A 307 -2.36 -0.89 -7.46
CA ALA A 307 -3.44 -1.33 -8.34
C ALA A 307 -2.92 -2.05 -9.59
N VAL A 308 -3.73 -2.96 -10.10
CA VAL A 308 -3.45 -3.72 -11.33
C VAL A 308 -4.44 -3.31 -12.42
N SER A 309 -3.91 -3.11 -13.63
CA SER A 309 -4.70 -2.88 -14.84
C SER A 309 -4.08 -3.63 -16.03
N ARG A 310 -4.76 -3.57 -17.18
CA ARG A 310 -4.34 -4.23 -18.42
C ARG A 310 -4.20 -3.22 -19.55
N GLU A 311 -3.06 -3.26 -20.23
CA GLU A 311 -2.82 -2.51 -21.47
C GLU A 311 -2.47 -3.51 -22.58
N GLY A 312 -3.47 -3.90 -23.37
CA GLY A 312 -3.33 -4.98 -24.35
C GLY A 312 -2.95 -6.29 -23.65
N LYS A 313 -1.78 -6.84 -24.00
CA LYS A 313 -1.25 -8.08 -23.39
C LYS A 313 -0.49 -7.85 -22.08
N ASP A 314 -0.20 -6.60 -21.72
CA ASP A 314 0.67 -6.26 -20.60
C ASP A 314 -0.10 -6.07 -19.30
N THR A 315 0.46 -6.60 -18.21
CA THR A 315 -0.03 -6.38 -16.85
C THR A 315 0.65 -5.13 -16.31
N ILE A 316 -0.15 -4.13 -15.95
CA ILE A 316 0.33 -2.83 -15.53
C ILE A 316 0.06 -2.66 -14.04
N LEU A 317 1.11 -2.29 -13.30
CA LEU A 317 1.05 -1.97 -11.89
C LEU A 317 1.07 -0.45 -11.76
N TRP A 318 0.17 0.07 -10.94
CA TRP A 318 0.16 1.45 -10.48
C TRP A 318 0.47 1.46 -9.00
N ILE A 319 1.36 2.34 -8.56
CA ILE A 319 1.75 2.46 -7.15
C ILE A 319 1.60 3.92 -6.76
N VAL A 320 0.92 4.18 -5.65
CA VAL A 320 0.75 5.53 -5.09
C VAL A 320 1.50 5.64 -3.77
N SER A 321 2.04 6.83 -3.50
CA SER A 321 2.59 7.14 -2.17
C SER A 321 1.70 8.06 -1.38
N ASP A 322 1.68 7.81 -0.08
CA ASP A 322 1.29 8.76 0.93
C ASP A 322 2.42 9.80 1.08
N ASP A 323 2.03 11.04 1.32
CA ASP A 323 2.96 12.10 1.71
C ASP A 323 2.84 12.51 3.18
N ASN A 324 1.93 11.92 3.95
CA ASN A 324 1.59 12.25 5.33
C ASN A 324 1.41 13.78 5.53
N LEU A 325 1.14 14.53 4.44
CA LEU A 325 1.25 15.99 4.32
C LEU A 325 2.55 16.61 4.89
N MET A 326 3.62 15.82 4.97
CA MET A 326 4.94 16.28 5.40
C MET A 326 5.65 17.00 4.25
N LEU A 327 6.29 18.14 4.55
CA LEU A 327 6.99 18.99 3.57
C LEU A 327 7.98 18.28 2.65
N LEU A 328 8.57 17.16 3.09
CA LEU A 328 9.56 16.40 2.33
C LEU A 328 8.99 15.25 1.51
N GLN A 329 7.78 14.79 1.84
CA GLN A 329 7.18 13.67 1.14
C GLN A 329 6.33 14.14 -0.05
N ARG A 330 6.01 13.22 -0.96
CA ARG A 330 5.40 13.52 -2.26
C ARG A 330 4.29 12.52 -2.55
N SER A 331 3.11 13.01 -2.89
CA SER A 331 2.09 12.23 -3.59
C SER A 331 2.59 11.80 -4.99
N LEU A 332 3.16 10.60 -5.10
CA LEU A 332 3.64 10.03 -6.36
C LEU A 332 2.63 9.03 -6.90
N LEU A 333 2.54 8.94 -8.22
CA LEU A 333 1.84 7.88 -8.94
C LEU A 333 2.79 7.29 -9.98
N LEU A 334 3.21 6.05 -9.75
CA LEU A 334 4.16 5.33 -10.60
C LEU A 334 3.44 4.28 -11.44
N LYS A 335 3.95 4.00 -12.63
CA LYS A 335 3.44 2.99 -13.55
C LYS A 335 4.55 2.04 -13.97
N PHE A 336 4.30 0.75 -13.82
CA PHE A 336 5.21 -0.32 -14.21
C PHE A 336 4.50 -1.35 -15.08
N ARG A 337 5.23 -1.98 -15.99
CA ARG A 337 4.84 -3.25 -16.60
C ARG A 337 5.44 -4.38 -15.78
N LEU A 338 4.63 -5.33 -15.36
CA LEU A 338 5.11 -6.59 -14.79
C LEU A 338 5.60 -7.50 -15.92
N GLU A 339 6.82 -7.98 -15.79
CA GLU A 339 7.38 -8.93 -16.73
C GLU A 339 6.76 -10.32 -16.53
N PRO A 340 6.56 -11.09 -17.61
CA PRO A 340 6.22 -12.49 -17.50
C PRO A 340 7.26 -13.21 -16.64
N ASN A 341 6.80 -14.07 -15.74
CA ASN A 341 7.67 -14.84 -14.86
C ASN A 341 8.75 -15.57 -15.69
N ARG A 342 10.04 -15.31 -15.43
CA ARG A 342 11.15 -15.94 -16.17
C ARG A 342 11.08 -17.48 -16.14
N ALA A 343 10.47 -18.08 -15.11
CA ALA A 343 10.25 -19.52 -15.04
C ALA A 343 9.32 -20.06 -16.15
N GLN A 344 8.40 -19.25 -16.67
CA GLN A 344 7.54 -19.64 -17.80
C GLN A 344 8.23 -19.52 -19.17
N GLN A 345 9.36 -18.79 -19.26
CA GLN A 345 10.10 -18.63 -20.52
C GLN A 345 11.10 -19.77 -20.79
N ASN A 346 11.41 -20.61 -19.80
CA ASN A 346 12.33 -21.75 -19.93
C ASN A 346 11.62 -23.11 -20.08
N GLY A 347 10.36 -23.13 -20.57
CA GLY A 347 9.75 -24.38 -21.03
C GLY A 347 10.61 -25.07 -22.11
N PRO A 348 10.62 -26.41 -22.18
CA PRO A 348 11.61 -27.14 -22.96
C PRO A 348 11.61 -26.66 -24.41
N ARG A 349 12.75 -26.08 -24.84
CA ARG A 349 13.04 -25.94 -26.26
C ARG A 349 12.93 -27.35 -26.83
N ALA A 350 11.92 -27.59 -27.66
CA ALA A 350 11.86 -28.78 -28.47
C ALA A 350 13.19 -28.87 -29.24
N ASP A 351 13.98 -29.89 -28.90
CA ASP A 351 15.23 -30.22 -29.56
C ASP A 351 14.90 -30.71 -30.97
N ALA A 352 14.74 -29.76 -31.88
CA ALA A 352 14.53 -30.00 -33.29
C ALA A 352 15.88 -29.99 -34.01
N SER A 353 16.66 -31.06 -33.84
CA SER A 353 17.55 -31.59 -34.89
C SER A 353 18.27 -32.87 -34.45
N ARG A 354 17.55 -34.00 -34.43
CA ARG A 354 18.17 -35.31 -34.67
C ARG A 354 17.38 -36.02 -35.77
N ARG A 355 17.94 -36.00 -36.97
CA ARG A 355 18.06 -37.10 -37.94
C ARG A 355 18.26 -36.48 -39.32
N ASP A 356 19.48 -36.57 -39.82
CA ASP A 356 19.76 -36.97 -41.19
C ASP A 356 21.09 -37.72 -41.16
N ALA A 357 20.99 -39.04 -41.24
CA ALA A 357 22.12 -39.90 -41.57
C ALA A 357 22.02 -40.24 -43.06
N PRO A 358 23.12 -40.19 -43.82
CA PRO A 358 23.09 -40.49 -45.25
C PRO A 358 23.04 -42.01 -45.46
N GLY A 359 22.01 -42.48 -46.17
CA GLY A 359 21.95 -43.82 -46.70
C GLY A 359 22.96 -43.99 -47.85
N LYS A 360 23.93 -44.88 -47.66
CA LYS A 360 24.61 -45.60 -48.74
C LYS A 360 23.87 -46.91 -48.94
N GLU A 361 23.28 -47.10 -50.11
CA GLU A 361 23.45 -48.20 -51.08
C GLU A 361 22.39 -48.11 -52.19
#